data_AF-A0A3B0PU13-F1
#
_entry.id   AF-A0A3B0PU13-F1
#
_cell.length_a   1.000
_cell.length_b   1.000
_cell.length_c   1.000
_cell.angle_alpha   90.00
_cell.angle_beta   90.00
_cell.angle_gamma   90.00
#
_symmetry.space_group_name_H-M   'P 1'
#
loop_
_entity.id
_entity.type
_entity.pdbx_description
1 polymer ?
#
loop_
_entity_poly.entity_id
_entity_poly.type
_entity_poly.pdbx_seq_one_letter_code
_entity_poly.pdbx_strand_id
1 'polypeptide(L)'
;MQMAKYNIKIATPYFSVTKTLFNQIVLTLKSGIDVEIYIPGLPDKKIPYEVSLNELFKLKEYGLKIYIYSDHFVHTKMGLIDHKYAW
;
A
#
# COMPACT_ATOMS: atom_id res chain seq x y z
N MET A 1 3.75 -11.23 1.70
CA MET A 1 4.39 -10.41 2.75
C MET A 1 5.32 -11.22 3.64
N GLN A 2 4.91 -12.40 4.14
CA GLN A 2 5.71 -13.21 5.07
C GLN A 2 7.14 -13.59 4.62
N MET A 3 7.42 -13.60 3.32
CA MET A 3 8.76 -13.90 2.81
C MET A 3 9.65 -12.67 2.60
N ALA A 4 9.08 -11.45 2.68
CA ALA A 4 9.85 -10.22 2.53
C ALA A 4 10.84 -10.08 3.69
N LYS A 5 12.04 -9.59 3.39
CA LYS A 5 13.12 -9.42 4.37
C LYS A 5 13.50 -7.97 4.61
N TYR A 6 13.28 -7.11 3.61
CA TYR A 6 13.77 -5.73 3.62
C TYR A 6 12.66 -4.75 3.28
N ASN A 7 11.96 -4.95 2.16
CA ASN A 7 10.91 -4.02 1.75
C ASN A 7 9.83 -4.63 0.86
N ILE A 8 8.69 -3.93 0.87
CA ILE A 8 7.55 -4.18 0.00
C ILE A 8 7.09 -2.83 -0.54
N LYS A 9 6.99 -2.71 -1.87
CA LYS A 9 6.40 -1.56 -2.56
C LYS A 9 5.17 -2.00 -3.32
N ILE A 10 4.07 -1.28 -3.22
CA ILE A 10 2.83 -1.57 -3.94
C ILE A 10 2.32 -0.29 -4.61
N ALA A 11 2.05 -0.35 -5.90
CA ALA A 11 1.33 0.69 -6.62
C ALA A 11 -0.06 0.16 -6.99
N THR A 12 -1.10 0.87 -6.55
CA THR A 12 -2.49 0.48 -6.82
C THR A 12 -3.39 1.71 -6.93
N PRO A 13 -4.40 1.73 -7.84
CA PRO A 13 -5.41 2.79 -7.86
C PRO A 13 -6.27 2.79 -6.59
N TYR A 14 -6.48 1.60 -6.02
CA TYR A 14 -7.39 1.38 -4.89
C TYR A 14 -6.80 0.38 -3.90
N PHE A 15 -6.97 0.67 -2.62
CA PHE A 15 -6.46 -0.12 -1.51
C PHE A 15 -7.61 -0.48 -0.56
N SER A 16 -8.24 -1.62 -0.79
CA SER A 16 -9.20 -2.22 0.14
C SER A 16 -8.71 -3.62 0.48
N VAL A 17 -8.58 -3.90 1.77
CA VAL A 17 -7.98 -5.15 2.25
C VAL A 17 -8.89 -5.83 3.26
N THR A 18 -8.82 -7.15 3.31
CA THR A 18 -9.48 -7.91 4.37
C THR A 18 -8.78 -7.65 5.70
N LYS A 19 -9.49 -7.86 6.82
CA LYS A 19 -8.91 -7.77 8.17
C LYS A 19 -7.65 -8.63 8.33
N THR A 20 -7.63 -9.80 7.70
CA THR A 20 -6.47 -10.70 7.71
C THR A 20 -5.26 -10.04 7.04
N LEU A 21 -5.43 -9.46 5.86
CA LEU A 21 -4.34 -8.80 5.15
C LEU A 21 -3.89 -7.52 5.87
N PHE A 22 -4.83 -6.74 6.42
CA PHE A 22 -4.50 -5.59 7.27
C PHE A 22 -3.57 -5.99 8.42
N ASN A 23 -3.94 -7.03 9.18
CA ASN A 23 -3.13 -7.53 10.29
C ASN A 23 -1.77 -8.05 9.83
N GLN A 24 -1.69 -8.68 8.65
CA GLN A 24 -0.41 -9.12 8.08
C GLN A 24 0.50 -7.95 7.74
N ILE A 25 -0.04 -6.84 7.22
CA ILE A 25 0.73 -5.62 6.95
C ILE A 25 1.25 -5.04 8.26
N VAL A 26 0.40 -4.95 9.29
CA VAL A 26 0.82 -4.49 10.63
C VAL A 26 1.95 -5.34 11.19
N LEU A 27 1.84 -6.68 11.11
CA LEU A 27 2.92 -7.58 11.55
C LEU A 27 4.21 -7.39 10.75
N THR A 28 4.10 -7.17 9.43
CA THR A 28 5.23 -6.91 8.55
C THR A 28 5.96 -5.62 8.96
N LEU A 29 5.20 -4.53 9.14
CA LEU A 29 5.72 -3.24 9.61
C LEU A 29 6.39 -3.37 10.99
N LYS A 30 5.75 -4.06 11.94
CA LYS A 30 6.30 -4.32 13.27
C LYS A 30 7.57 -5.17 13.27
N SER A 31 7.78 -5.95 12.20
CA SER A 31 9.01 -6.74 12.02
C SER A 31 10.17 -5.91 11.46
N GLY A 32 9.99 -4.59 11.31
CA GLY A 32 11.02 -3.68 10.79
C GLY A 32 11.16 -3.72 9.26
N ILE A 33 10.24 -4.37 8.55
CA ILE A 33 10.21 -4.40 7.09
C ILE A 33 9.54 -3.13 6.60
N ASP A 34 10.20 -2.41 5.69
CA ASP A 34 9.65 -1.21 5.08
C ASP A 34 8.49 -1.55 4.14
N VAL A 35 7.32 -0.91 4.34
CA VAL A 35 6.19 -1.05 3.43
C VAL A 35 5.81 0.32 2.88
N GLU A 36 5.75 0.41 1.55
CA GLU A 36 5.44 1.62 0.80
C GLU A 36 4.22 1.37 -0.11
N ILE A 37 3.24 2.26 -0.07
CA ILE A 37 2.07 2.21 -0.95
C ILE A 37 1.95 3.50 -1.73
N TYR A 38 1.78 3.36 -3.05
CA TYR A 38 1.62 4.43 -4.01
C TYR A 38 0.19 4.43 -4.56
N ILE A 39 -0.50 5.57 -4.46
CA ILE A 39 -1.89 5.76 -4.94
C ILE A 39 -2.02 7.02 -5.81
N PRO A 40 -2.99 7.08 -6.74
CA PRO A 40 -3.23 8.27 -7.55
C PRO A 40 -3.61 9.49 -6.70
N GLY A 41 -3.26 10.70 -7.16
CA GLY A 41 -3.85 11.94 -6.62
C GLY A 41 -5.16 12.33 -7.30
N LEU A 42 -5.35 11.89 -8.54
CA LEU A 42 -6.60 12.03 -9.30
C LEU A 42 -7.23 10.64 -9.47
N PRO A 43 -8.16 10.23 -8.60
CA PRO A 43 -8.86 8.95 -8.75
C PRO A 43 -9.95 9.01 -9.82
N ASP A 44 -10.18 7.92 -10.54
CA ASP A 44 -11.30 7.79 -11.49
C ASP A 44 -12.63 7.47 -10.79
N LYS A 45 -12.59 6.91 -9.56
CA LYS A 45 -13.77 6.67 -8.71
C LYS A 45 -13.55 7.18 -7.29
N LYS A 46 -14.45 8.06 -6.84
CA LYS A 46 -14.38 8.71 -5.52
C LYS A 46 -14.53 7.72 -4.35
N ILE A 47 -15.56 6.88 -4.37
CA ILE A 47 -15.88 6.00 -3.22
C ILE A 47 -14.75 5.00 -2.93
N PRO A 48 -14.24 4.22 -3.91
CA PRO A 48 -13.15 3.29 -3.64
C PRO A 48 -11.86 4.01 -3.20
N TYR A 49 -11.63 5.23 -3.70
CA TYR A 49 -10.49 6.04 -3.29
C TYR A 49 -10.58 6.49 -1.82
N GLU A 50 -11.76 6.93 -1.37
CA GLU A 50 -11.98 7.29 0.04
C GLU A 50 -11.80 6.08 0.98
N VAL A 51 -12.27 4.89 0.58
CA VAL A 51 -12.00 3.64 1.29
C VAL A 51 -10.50 3.37 1.37
N SER A 52 -9.79 3.61 0.26
CA SER A 52 -8.34 3.44 0.18
C SER A 52 -7.61 4.33 1.18
N LEU A 53 -7.93 5.62 1.19
CA LEU A 53 -7.36 6.57 2.13
C LEU A 53 -7.65 6.16 3.58
N ASN A 54 -8.86 5.72 3.88
CA ASN A 54 -9.23 5.30 5.23
C ASN A 54 -8.37 4.12 5.74
N GLU A 55 -8.23 3.06 4.94
CA GLU A 55 -7.41 1.90 5.31
C GLU A 55 -5.92 2.22 5.36
N LEU A 56 -5.41 3.01 4.41
CA LEU A 56 -4.02 3.43 4.39
C LEU A 56 -3.66 4.30 5.58
N PHE A 57 -4.49 5.28 5.94
CA PHE A 57 -4.23 6.12 7.11
C PHE A 57 -4.28 5.35 8.42
N LYS A 58 -5.13 4.32 8.56
CA LYS A 58 -5.07 3.41 9.70
C LYS A 58 -3.73 2.65 9.75
N LEU A 59 -3.19 2.22 8.61
CA LEU A 59 -1.90 1.54 8.53
C LEU A 59 -0.70 2.49 8.75
N LYS A 60 -0.86 3.79 8.44
CA LYS A 60 0.15 4.83 8.67
C LYS A 60 0.55 4.91 10.13
N GLU A 61 -0.39 4.73 11.05
CA GLU A 61 -0.15 4.68 12.50
C GLU A 61 0.83 3.55 12.91
N TYR A 62 1.02 2.54 12.06
CA TYR A 62 1.95 1.43 12.27
C TYR A 62 3.27 1.58 11.48
N GLY A 63 3.50 2.73 10.83
CA GLY A 63 4.73 3.00 10.08
C GLY A 63 4.64 2.78 8.57
N LEU A 64 3.44 2.55 8.02
CA LEU A 64 3.25 2.50 6.57
C LEU A 64 3.64 3.83 5.92
N LYS A 65 4.46 3.78 4.87
CA LYS A 65 4.79 4.93 4.03
C LYS A 65 3.76 5.03 2.90
N ILE A 66 3.08 6.17 2.79
CA ILE A 66 2.07 6.42 1.77
C ILE A 66 2.57 7.53 0.85
N TYR A 67 2.55 7.26 -0.45
CA TYR A 67 2.90 8.21 -1.49
C TYR A 67 1.69 8.45 -2.39
N ILE A 68 1.25 9.71 -2.44
CA ILE A 68 0.13 10.13 -3.29
C ILE A 68 0.74 10.93 -4.44
N TYR A 69 0.49 10.52 -5.68
CA TYR A 69 0.94 11.28 -6.85
C TYR A 69 0.26 12.64 -6.88
N SER A 70 0.98 13.73 -7.17
CA SER A 70 0.38 15.06 -7.29
C SER A 70 -0.32 15.19 -8.63
N ASP A 71 -1.63 15.45 -8.67
CA ASP A 71 -2.38 15.75 -9.91
C ASP A 71 -2.22 14.75 -11.06
N HIS A 72 -2.09 13.45 -10.75
CA HIS A 72 -2.02 12.40 -11.77
C HIS A 72 -2.98 11.24 -11.50
N PHE A 73 -3.57 10.75 -12.59
CA PHE A 73 -4.27 9.47 -12.63
C PHE A 73 -3.26 8.34 -12.79
N VAL A 74 -3.35 7.35 -11.90
CA VAL A 74 -2.49 6.16 -11.89
C VAL A 74 -3.35 4.94 -11.64
N HIS A 75 -3.32 3.99 -12.58
CA HIS A 75 -4.11 2.75 -12.52
C HIS A 75 -3.26 1.47 -12.50
N THR A 76 -1.96 1.64 -12.24
CA THR A 76 -0.97 0.58 -12.07
C THR A 76 -1.41 -0.42 -11.01
N LYS A 77 -1.22 -1.71 -11.26
CA LYS A 77 -1.41 -2.79 -10.27
C LYS A 77 -0.13 -3.58 -10.25
N MET A 78 0.77 -3.16 -9.38
CA MET A 78 2.10 -3.75 -9.33
C MET A 78 2.57 -3.82 -7.89
N GLY A 79 3.41 -4.79 -7.60
CA GLY A 79 4.25 -4.72 -6.41
C GLY A 79 5.65 -5.23 -6.63
N LEU A 80 6.52 -4.89 -5.68
CA LEU A 80 7.93 -5.25 -5.65
C LEU A 80 8.29 -5.67 -4.24
N ILE A 81 8.90 -6.85 -4.09
CA ILE A 81 9.39 -7.37 -2.82
C ILE A 81 10.91 -7.50 -2.89
N ASP A 82 11.59 -6.91 -1.91
CA ASP A 82 13.03 -7.00 -1.70
C ASP A 82 13.89 -6.67 -2.93
N HIS A 83 13.37 -5.84 -3.84
CA HIS A 83 13.95 -5.55 -5.16
C HIS A 83 14.21 -6.79 -6.05
N LYS A 84 13.51 -7.91 -5.80
CA LYS A 84 13.76 -9.19 -6.49
C LYS A 84 12.54 -9.77 -7.16
N TYR A 85 11.36 -9.64 -6.55
CA TYR A 85 10.14 -10.25 -7.05
C TYR A 85 9.11 -9.18 -7.36
N ALA A 86 8.60 -9.17 -8.59
CA ALA A 86 7.57 -8.24 -9.04
C ALA A 86 6.37 -8.99 -9.61
N TRP A 87 5.21 -8.37 -9.52
CA TRP A 87 3.94 -8.81 -10.10
C TRP A 87 3.13 -7.60 -10.51
#